data_AF-A0A920NTQ0-F1
#
_entry.id   AF-A0A920NTQ0-F1
#
_cell.length_a   1.000
_cell.length_b   1.000
_cell.length_c   1.000
_cell.angle_alpha   90.00
_cell.angle_beta   90.00
_cell.angle_gamma   90.00
#
_symmetry.space_group_name_H-M   'P 1'
#
loop_
_entity.id
_entity.type
_entity.pdbx_description
1 polymer ?
#
loop_
_entity_poly.entity_id
_entity_poly.type
_entity_poly.pdbx_seq_one_letter_code
_entity_poly.pdbx_strand_id
1 'polypeptide(L)'
;MQSGIGRTRETIFIIKYEVIPDILTSAKGLGGGMPIGATLTKNKFAEALTVGSHGSTFGGNPLACAVAIRVLDLVKQDSFLMLLKQKKSYLNKG
;
A
#
# COMPACT_ATOMS: atom_id res chain seq x y z
N MET A 1 -5.95 -7.07 0.27
CA MET A 1 -5.10 -6.09 -0.45
C MET A 1 -4.47 -6.71 -1.68
N GLN A 2 -4.79 -6.21 -2.87
CA GLN A 2 -4.28 -6.72 -4.16
C GLN A 2 -4.04 -5.57 -5.14
N SER A 3 -4.96 -4.60 -5.18
CA SER A 3 -4.99 -3.50 -6.17
C SER A 3 -4.06 -2.33 -5.86
N GLY A 4 -3.61 -2.16 -4.61
CA GLY A 4 -2.72 -1.08 -4.20
C GLY A 4 -1.24 -1.30 -4.56
N ILE A 5 -0.41 -0.32 -4.22
CA ILE A 5 1.06 -0.38 -4.31
C ILE A 5 1.53 -0.73 -5.73
N GLY A 6 1.15 0.12 -6.69
CA GLY A 6 1.62 0.01 -8.08
C GLY A 6 0.92 -1.07 -8.90
N ARG A 7 0.13 -1.99 -8.31
CA ARG A 7 -0.51 -3.09 -9.06
C ARG A 7 -1.36 -2.59 -10.24
N THR A 8 -2.03 -1.47 -10.06
CA THR A 8 -2.89 -0.87 -11.07
C THR A 8 -2.21 0.20 -11.91
N ARG A 9 -0.89 0.38 -11.75
CA ARG A 9 -0.07 1.49 -12.28
C ARG A 9 -0.30 2.83 -11.58
N GLU A 10 -1.01 2.79 -10.47
CA GLU A 10 -1.13 3.88 -9.51
C GLU A 10 -0.49 3.44 -8.21
N THR A 11 0.18 4.35 -7.50
CA THR A 11 0.76 4.07 -6.19
C THR A 11 -0.31 3.56 -5.23
N ILE A 12 -1.51 4.15 -5.24
CA ILE A 12 -2.68 3.67 -4.53
C ILE A 12 -3.88 3.69 -5.48
N PHE A 13 -4.55 2.55 -5.64
CA PHE A 13 -5.65 2.36 -6.60
C PHE A 13 -6.82 3.35 -6.45
N ILE A 14 -7.16 3.71 -5.20
CA ILE A 14 -8.30 4.59 -4.93
C ILE A 14 -8.11 6.02 -5.46
N ILE A 15 -6.87 6.48 -5.64
CA ILE A 15 -6.55 7.80 -6.20
C ILE A 15 -7.17 7.95 -7.59
N LYS A 16 -7.16 6.88 -8.40
CA LYS A 16 -7.72 6.88 -9.75
C LYS A 16 -9.22 7.18 -9.81
N TYR A 17 -9.95 6.80 -8.76
CA TYR A 17 -11.41 6.91 -8.74
C TYR A 17 -11.89 8.11 -7.91
N GLU A 18 -10.97 8.93 -7.40
CA GLU A 18 -11.28 10.10 -6.57
C GLU A 18 -12.15 9.76 -5.35
N VAL A 19 -12.06 8.50 -4.88
CA VAL A 19 -12.78 8.02 -3.70
C VAL A 19 -11.89 8.17 -2.47
N ILE A 20 -12.44 8.82 -1.43
CA ILE A 20 -11.79 8.95 -0.13
C ILE A 20 -12.47 7.98 0.86
N PRO A 21 -11.87 6.79 1.13
CA PRO A 21 -12.47 5.82 2.03
C PRO A 21 -12.42 6.28 3.47
N ASP A 22 -13.35 5.79 4.27
CA ASP A 22 -13.33 5.92 5.73
C ASP A 22 -12.25 5.04 6.38
N ILE A 23 -12.03 3.84 5.81
CA ILE A 23 -11.02 2.86 6.22
C ILE A 23 -10.36 2.28 4.97
N LEU A 24 -9.03 2.25 4.94
CA LEU A 24 -8.20 1.67 3.89
C LEU A 24 -7.22 0.69 4.51
N THR A 25 -7.23 -0.56 4.07
CA THR A 25 -6.19 -1.53 4.46
C THR A 25 -5.05 -1.52 3.44
N SER A 26 -3.87 -2.05 3.75
CA SER A 26 -2.73 -2.28 2.86
C SER A 26 -1.84 -3.42 3.36
N ALA A 27 -1.25 -4.20 2.45
CA ALA A 27 -0.39 -5.36 2.74
C ALA A 27 0.26 -5.81 1.41
N LYS A 28 0.68 -7.07 1.28
CA LYS A 28 1.25 -7.67 0.05
C LYS A 28 2.35 -6.79 -0.57
N GLY A 29 2.02 -6.06 -1.64
CA GLY A 29 2.92 -5.16 -2.34
C GLY A 29 3.57 -4.13 -1.40
N LEU A 30 2.90 -3.75 -0.30
CA LEU A 30 3.45 -2.85 0.72
C LEU A 30 4.80 -3.33 1.28
N GLY A 31 4.94 -4.64 1.48
CA GLY A 31 6.15 -5.22 2.07
C GLY A 31 7.19 -5.66 1.07
N GLY A 32 6.89 -5.68 -0.24
CA GLY A 32 7.81 -6.19 -1.25
C GLY A 32 8.32 -7.62 -0.98
N GLY A 33 7.55 -8.43 -0.22
CA GLY A 33 7.97 -9.76 0.26
C GLY A 33 8.15 -9.84 1.78
N MET A 34 8.40 -8.73 2.47
CA MET A 34 8.44 -8.67 3.94
C MET A 34 7.01 -8.69 4.52
N PRO A 35 6.72 -9.46 5.58
CA PRO A 35 5.40 -9.46 6.21
C PRO A 35 5.07 -8.10 6.85
N ILE A 36 4.12 -7.38 6.26
CA ILE A 36 3.56 -6.15 6.82
C ILE A 36 2.14 -5.91 6.31
N GLY A 37 1.29 -5.41 7.20
CA GLY A 37 -0.01 -4.85 6.89
C GLY A 37 -0.19 -3.50 7.58
N ALA A 38 -1.04 -2.66 7.02
CA ALA A 38 -1.40 -1.36 7.53
C ALA A 38 -2.92 -1.16 7.40
N THR A 39 -3.51 -0.47 8.36
CA THR A 39 -4.89 0.00 8.32
C THR A 39 -4.87 1.50 8.56
N LEU A 40 -5.34 2.27 7.59
CA LEU A 40 -5.51 3.71 7.66
C LEU A 40 -6.99 4.00 7.87
N THR A 41 -7.30 4.90 8.78
CA THR A 41 -8.67 5.30 9.07
C THR A 41 -8.74 6.81 9.24
N LYS A 42 -9.92 7.40 9.08
CA LYS A 42 -10.14 8.79 9.54
C LYS A 42 -10.11 8.85 11.06
N ASN A 43 -9.71 10.00 11.63
CA ASN A 43 -9.58 10.19 13.08
C ASN A 43 -10.80 9.74 13.88
N LYS A 44 -12.02 10.05 13.40
CA LYS A 44 -13.27 9.65 14.05
C LYS A 44 -13.43 8.14 14.26
N PHE A 45 -12.76 7.31 13.45
CA PHE A 45 -12.76 5.86 13.62
C PHE A 45 -11.53 5.37 14.38
N ALA A 46 -10.42 6.10 14.31
CA ALA A 46 -9.22 5.80 15.09
C ALA A 46 -9.47 5.90 16.61
N GLU A 47 -10.46 6.69 17.03
CA GLU A 47 -10.91 6.75 18.43
C GLU A 47 -11.35 5.38 19.00
N ALA A 48 -11.84 4.47 18.15
CA ALA A 48 -12.18 3.11 18.57
C ALA A 48 -10.96 2.22 18.82
N LEU A 49 -9.77 2.62 18.34
CA LEU A 49 -8.51 1.89 18.45
C LEU A 49 -7.77 2.34 19.71
N THR A 50 -8.31 1.95 20.87
CA THR A 50 -7.75 2.30 22.19
C THR A 50 -6.60 1.38 22.57
N VAL A 51 -5.77 1.82 23.53
CA VAL A 51 -4.64 1.03 24.04
C VAL A 51 -5.13 -0.34 24.52
N GLY A 52 -4.53 -1.41 23.98
CA GLY A 52 -4.85 -2.79 24.31
C GLY A 52 -6.04 -3.40 23.53
N SER A 53 -6.83 -2.61 22.81
CA SER A 53 -7.94 -3.12 21.99
C SER A 53 -7.48 -3.84 20.71
N HIS A 54 -6.29 -3.48 20.23
CA HIS A 54 -5.66 -4.08 19.06
C HIS A 54 -4.15 -4.16 19.30
N GLY A 55 -3.51 -5.18 18.76
CA GLY A 55 -2.08 -5.35 18.91
C GLY A 55 -1.61 -6.63 18.25
N SER A 56 -0.33 -6.67 17.91
CA SER A 56 0.35 -7.86 17.45
C SER A 56 1.79 -7.80 17.93
N THR A 57 2.33 -8.91 18.41
CA THR A 57 3.71 -9.02 18.91
C THR A 57 4.73 -8.48 17.90
N PHE A 58 4.50 -8.70 16.61
CA PHE A 58 5.39 -8.25 15.53
C PHE A 58 4.83 -7.05 14.75
N GLY A 59 3.69 -6.50 15.17
CA GLY A 59 3.05 -5.37 14.52
C GLY A 59 3.90 -4.10 14.65
N GLY A 60 4.08 -3.37 13.54
CA GLY A 60 4.84 -2.12 13.54
C GLY A 60 6.34 -2.28 13.84
N ASN A 61 6.90 -3.49 13.66
CA ASN A 61 8.32 -3.70 13.91
C ASN A 61 9.20 -2.84 12.99
N PRO A 62 10.34 -2.30 13.47
CA PRO A 62 11.15 -1.33 12.71
C PRO A 62 11.66 -1.86 11.38
N LEU A 63 12.01 -3.15 11.29
CA LEU A 63 12.51 -3.77 10.05
C LEU A 63 11.43 -3.76 8.96
N ALA A 64 10.24 -4.25 9.27
CA ALA A 64 9.13 -4.29 8.32
C ALA A 64 8.71 -2.88 7.90
N CYS A 65 8.71 -1.92 8.83
CA CYS A 65 8.45 -0.51 8.52
C CYS A 65 9.50 0.09 7.59
N ALA A 66 10.80 -0.15 7.84
CA ALA A 66 11.88 0.35 6.98
C ALA A 66 11.78 -0.20 5.55
N VAL A 67 11.49 -1.51 5.40
CA VAL A 67 11.25 -2.12 4.09
C VAL A 67 10.05 -1.48 3.41
N ALA A 68 8.92 -1.31 4.11
CA ALA A 68 7.72 -0.72 3.53
C ALA A 68 7.93 0.72 3.08
N ILE A 69 8.66 1.54 3.85
CA ILE A 69 9.05 2.90 3.45
C ILE A 69 9.83 2.84 2.14
N ARG A 70 10.87 2.01 2.07
CA ARG A 70 11.69 1.90 0.87
C ARG A 70 10.89 1.42 -0.35
N VAL A 71 9.98 0.48 -0.16
CA VAL A 71 9.08 -0.01 -1.21
C VAL A 71 8.18 1.13 -1.71
N LEU A 72 7.59 1.91 -0.81
CA LEU A 72 6.76 3.05 -1.17
C LEU A 72 7.56 4.11 -1.94
N ASP A 73 8.79 4.40 -1.53
CA ASP A 73 9.66 5.35 -2.23
C ASP A 73 9.92 4.91 -3.67
N LEU A 74 10.22 3.63 -3.88
CA LEU A 74 10.45 3.07 -5.21
C LEU A 74 9.19 3.11 -6.08
N VAL A 75 8.04 2.73 -5.52
CA VAL A 75 6.78 2.64 -6.26
C VAL A 75 6.21 4.02 -6.62
N LYS A 76 6.55 5.06 -5.86
CA LYS A 76 6.17 6.46 -6.15
C LYS A 76 7.00 7.10 -7.26
N GLN A 77 8.11 6.48 -7.68
CA GLN A 77 8.92 7.02 -8.77
C GLN A 77 8.19 6.94 -10.10
N ASP A 78 8.16 8.06 -10.83
CA ASP A 78 7.54 8.11 -12.17
C ASP A 78 8.16 7.09 -13.12
N SER A 79 9.47 6.88 -13.04
CA SER A 79 10.20 5.87 -13.83
C SER A 79 9.62 4.46 -13.63
N PHE A 80 9.29 4.11 -12.38
CA PHE A 80 8.67 2.83 -12.06
C PHE A 80 7.25 2.73 -12.62
N LEU A 81 6.43 3.77 -12.45
CA LEU A 81 5.06 3.78 -12.98
C LEU A 81 5.03 3.75 -14.52
N MET A 82 5.95 4.47 -15.17
CA MET A 82 6.14 4.42 -16.62
C MET A 82 6.52 3.02 -17.10
N LEU A 83 7.45 2.35 -16.41
CA LEU A 83 7.82 0.97 -16.71
C LEU A 83 6.60 0.02 -16.64
N LEU A 84 5.73 0.19 -15.64
CA LEU A 84 4.52 -0.62 -15.52
C LEU A 84 3.51 -0.36 -16.66
N LYS A 85 3.42 0.89 -17.14
CA LYS A 85 2.59 1.25 -18.30
C LYS A 85 3.15 0.64 -19.59
N GLN A 86 4.48 0.66 -19.78
CA GLN A 86 5.15 0.01 -20.92
C GLN A 86 4.91 -1.50 -20.94
N LYS A 87 5.10 -2.19 -19.81
CA LYS A 87 4.85 -3.64 -19.68
C LYS A 87 3.41 -4.02 -19.98
N LYS A 88 2.42 -3.18 -19.62
CA LYS A 88 1.02 -3.38 -20.02
C LYS A 88 0.86 -3.35 -21.54
N SER A 89 1.43 -2.34 -22.20
CA SER A 89 1.35 -2.20 -23.66
C SER A 89 1.91 -3.44 -24.36
N TYR A 90 3.01 -3.99 -23.85
CA TYR A 90 3.56 -5.26 -24.33
C TYR A 90 2.58 -6.43 -24.18
N LEU A 91 2.01 -6.62 -22.99
CA LEU A 91 1.06 -7.72 -22.73
C LEU A 91 -0.24 -7.61 -23.53
N ASN A 92 -0.65 -6.41 -23.93
CA ASN A 92 -1.86 -6.20 -24.73
C ASN A 92 -1.65 -6.46 -26.25
N LYS A 93 -0.41 -6.69 -26.68
CA LYS A 93 -0.05 -6.95 -28.09
C LYS A 93 0.06 -8.44 -28.42
N GLY A 94 -0.03 -9.31 -27.43
CA GLY A 94 -0.16 -10.77 -27.60
C GLY A 94 -1.61 -11.18 -27.35
#